data_AF-A0A976FEW0-F1
#
_entry.id   AF-A0A976FEW0-F1
#
_cell.length_a   1.000
_cell.length_b   1.000
_cell.length_c   1.000
_cell.angle_alpha   90.00
_cell.angle_beta   90.00
_cell.angle_gamma   90.00
#
_symmetry.space_group_name_H-M   'P 1'
#
loop_
_entity.id
_entity.type
_entity.pdbx_description
1 polymer ?
#
loop_
_entity_poly.entity_id
_entity_poly.type
_entity_poly.pdbx_seq_one_letter_code
_entity_poly.pdbx_strand_id
1 'polypeptide(L)'
;MSDDRTRAEVAAKLRAAQQQKSGNGRKLLRWDTDCWKRFEREPLYTTRIKSAPILPIRAPLSSMYVALMRSLDDLITIVLRVYCSYEIYFSARKSYTPSGIMEKLIAEARSGSVINVGLVIDATGSDIFLHDVKEWDDWDVLYVKLQVDEDTNRSDSNEHDERMVEAFCKAVECHLKNERKDMDVAVFGIKGYNFIGFLIVSFLVEHVGLNLDAAIEEFAHSTAPGIYSQDYLERLYRKYFGTLPSESIRLAVPSPPRWELEETRKRKSATSIGSEVLTELDRANKFVRKNETEFQSTGSSVDNGRARPSDGSHGAPVYKPPLYTPPVRKEPRQPKRRKIRSWTDEVEPLAYGETLATSSEEHKKLIASLKKLTGAEGFPGCETIPFTATHVAEGAYKRKGCLTKSYLVTWRARGRRCLLYVTADGTYVVSRNMTFTKIEMKFPRRRAPEESQVDTLIDGLIVEDQDHDTKVARYLAFDIIFLEGIPIWQKKLDKRLQCLQNEIIIPRKNDKSFDYTKEPFRVRMKDHFRLAKTEYMLTKFANSVTHQVDGAIYTPTEASYNLGGYECDEPVFKFVASEGGGIPGLDGSISERQLLDYINSLPN
;
A
#
# COMPACT_ATOMS: atom_id res chain seq x y z
N MET A 1 -34.84 18.63 36.52
CA MET A 1 -35.79 17.89 35.65
C MET A 1 -35.89 18.51 34.25
N SER A 2 -34.77 18.91 33.62
CA SER A 2 -34.80 19.52 32.27
C SER A 2 -34.37 18.51 31.19
N ASP A 3 -33.24 17.86 31.40
CA ASP A 3 -32.54 17.11 30.35
C ASP A 3 -33.31 15.91 29.80
N ASP A 4 -34.01 15.14 30.65
CA ASP A 4 -34.79 13.98 30.17
C ASP A 4 -35.97 14.39 29.29
N ARG A 5 -36.57 15.56 29.54
CA ARG A 5 -37.65 16.10 28.71
C ARG A 5 -37.10 16.55 27.35
N THR A 6 -35.94 17.21 27.33
CA THR A 6 -35.23 17.59 26.10
C THR A 6 -34.75 16.36 25.31
N ARG A 7 -34.22 15.33 25.99
CA ARG A 7 -33.83 14.05 25.36
C ARG A 7 -35.05 13.31 24.79
N ALA A 8 -36.18 13.31 25.50
CA ALA A 8 -37.43 12.72 25.01
C ALA A 8 -37.96 13.46 23.78
N GLU A 9 -37.91 14.80 23.74
CA GLU A 9 -38.26 15.58 22.56
C GLU A 9 -37.34 15.31 21.37
N VAL A 10 -36.02 15.24 21.57
CA VAL A 10 -35.06 14.93 20.49
C VAL A 10 -35.30 13.51 19.97
N ALA A 11 -35.52 12.53 20.85
CA ALA A 11 -35.87 11.16 20.45
C ALA A 11 -37.21 11.07 19.71
N ALA A 12 -38.22 11.87 20.11
CA ALA A 12 -39.50 11.95 19.43
C ALA A 12 -39.37 12.59 18.03
N LYS A 13 -38.62 13.69 17.92
CA LYS A 13 -38.32 14.37 16.64
C LYS A 13 -37.54 13.46 15.68
N LEU A 14 -36.59 12.67 16.19
CA LEU A 14 -35.87 11.66 15.40
C LEU A 14 -36.79 10.53 14.91
N ARG A 15 -37.70 10.02 15.75
CA ARG A 15 -38.69 9.00 15.34
C ARG A 15 -39.69 9.54 14.31
N ALA A 16 -40.16 10.78 14.47
CA ALA A 16 -41.02 11.44 13.48
C ALA A 16 -40.29 11.62 12.14
N ALA A 17 -39.02 12.04 12.15
CA ALA A 17 -38.20 12.18 10.95
C ALA A 17 -37.90 10.84 10.24
N GLN A 18 -37.89 9.72 10.97
CA GLN A 18 -37.83 8.38 10.38
C GLN A 18 -39.17 7.96 9.76
N GLN A 19 -40.31 8.26 10.41
CA GLN A 19 -41.65 7.90 9.91
C GLN A 19 -42.13 8.77 8.74
N GLN A 20 -41.69 10.02 8.62
CA GLN A 20 -42.09 10.91 7.51
C GLN A 20 -41.37 10.66 6.18
N LYS A 21 -40.40 9.74 6.07
CA LYS A 21 -39.74 9.38 4.79
C LYS A 21 -40.59 8.44 3.91
N SER A 22 -41.87 8.78 3.74
CA SER A 22 -42.79 8.18 2.76
C SER A 22 -42.60 8.84 1.39
N GLY A 23 -41.51 8.53 0.70
CA GLY A 23 -41.27 9.01 -0.67
C GLY A 23 -39.93 8.54 -1.25
N ASN A 24 -39.98 7.70 -2.30
CA ASN A 24 -38.86 7.26 -3.14
C ASN A 24 -37.56 6.84 -2.43
N GLY A 25 -37.65 6.31 -1.21
CA GLY A 25 -36.56 5.57 -0.58
C GLY A 25 -36.18 4.34 -1.42
N ARG A 26 -34.94 4.29 -1.91
CA ARG A 26 -34.40 3.14 -2.65
C ARG A 26 -34.55 1.87 -1.80
N LYS A 27 -35.40 0.92 -2.23
CA LYS A 27 -35.57 -0.36 -1.53
C LYS A 27 -34.25 -1.15 -1.58
N LEU A 28 -33.71 -1.47 -0.40
CA LEU A 28 -32.54 -2.33 -0.22
C LEU A 28 -32.78 -3.71 -0.84
N LEU A 29 -31.81 -4.23 -1.58
CA LEU A 29 -31.75 -5.64 -1.97
C LEU A 29 -31.00 -6.46 -0.92
N ARG A 30 -31.34 -7.74 -0.83
CA ARG A 30 -31.19 -8.54 0.38
C ARG A 30 -30.09 -9.58 0.24
N TRP A 31 -28.92 -9.32 0.81
CA TRP A 31 -28.13 -10.39 1.42
C TRP A 31 -28.37 -10.31 2.92
N ASP A 32 -29.08 -11.30 3.45
CA ASP A 32 -29.19 -11.49 4.89
C ASP A 32 -27.85 -11.96 5.49
N THR A 33 -27.78 -11.99 6.82
CA THR A 33 -26.58 -12.40 7.56
C THR A 33 -26.14 -13.83 7.24
N ASP A 34 -27.04 -14.70 6.76
CA ASP A 34 -26.72 -16.09 6.43
C ASP A 34 -26.21 -16.25 4.99
N CYS A 35 -26.61 -15.38 4.06
CA CYS A 35 -25.97 -15.23 2.75
C CYS A 35 -24.49 -14.83 2.92
N TRP A 36 -24.21 -13.84 3.78
CA TRP A 36 -22.83 -13.45 4.12
C TRP A 36 -22.05 -14.59 4.80
N LYS A 37 -22.61 -15.27 5.82
CA LYS A 37 -21.96 -16.44 6.44
C LYS A 37 -21.70 -17.59 5.47
N ARG A 38 -22.41 -17.69 4.34
CA ARG A 38 -22.13 -18.69 3.28
C ARG A 38 -20.96 -18.23 2.41
N PHE A 39 -20.94 -16.95 2.03
CA PHE A 39 -19.86 -16.31 1.27
C PHE A 39 -18.51 -16.34 2.00
N GLU A 40 -18.52 -16.26 3.33
CA GLU A 40 -17.31 -16.30 4.17
C GLU A 40 -16.79 -17.71 4.48
N ARG A 41 -17.56 -18.76 4.16
CA ARG A 41 -17.12 -20.16 4.32
C ARG A 41 -16.31 -20.68 3.14
N GLU A 42 -16.43 -20.05 1.99
CA GLU A 42 -15.64 -20.37 0.81
C GLU A 42 -14.30 -19.60 0.87
N PRO A 43 -13.15 -20.20 0.50
CA PRO A 43 -11.87 -19.50 0.46
C PRO A 43 -11.88 -18.21 -0.38
N LEU A 44 -10.93 -17.31 -0.12
CA LEU A 44 -10.77 -16.08 -0.90
C LEU A 44 -10.04 -16.36 -2.22
N TYR A 45 -8.83 -16.90 -2.14
CA TYR A 45 -8.19 -17.58 -3.27
C TYR A 45 -8.47 -19.08 -3.18
N THR A 46 -8.47 -19.72 -4.32
CA THR A 46 -8.64 -21.17 -4.46
C THR A 46 -7.28 -21.85 -4.60
N THR A 47 -7.20 -23.13 -5.01
CA THR A 47 -5.89 -23.76 -5.24
C THR A 47 -5.25 -23.27 -6.55
N ARG A 48 -3.94 -23.44 -6.66
CA ARG A 48 -3.21 -23.30 -7.93
C ARG A 48 -3.72 -24.34 -8.94
N ILE A 49 -3.97 -23.90 -10.16
CA ILE A 49 -4.31 -24.75 -11.31
C ILE A 49 -3.19 -25.79 -11.51
N LYS A 50 -3.54 -27.03 -11.86
CA LYS A 50 -2.59 -28.16 -11.84
C LYS A 50 -1.62 -28.12 -13.02
N SER A 51 -2.09 -27.70 -14.19
CA SER A 51 -1.36 -27.69 -15.46
C SER A 51 -0.84 -26.30 -15.85
N ALA A 52 -1.09 -25.26 -15.05
CA ALA A 52 -0.60 -23.89 -15.26
C ALA A 52 -0.34 -23.19 -13.92
N PRO A 53 0.65 -22.27 -13.81
CA PRO A 53 0.94 -21.54 -12.57
C PRO A 53 -0.07 -20.40 -12.35
N ILE A 54 -1.36 -20.72 -12.28
CA ILE A 54 -2.47 -19.76 -12.17
C ILE A 54 -3.22 -19.97 -10.86
N LEU A 55 -3.53 -18.88 -10.15
CA LEU A 55 -4.22 -18.85 -8.86
C LEU A 55 -5.52 -18.02 -8.97
N PRO A 56 -6.70 -18.66 -9.06
CA PRO A 56 -7.98 -17.95 -9.12
C PRO A 56 -8.34 -17.31 -7.77
N ILE A 57 -8.59 -16.00 -7.79
CA ILE A 57 -9.04 -15.19 -6.65
C ILE A 57 -10.53 -14.84 -6.83
N ARG A 58 -11.31 -15.04 -5.76
CA ARG A 58 -12.71 -14.65 -5.65
C ARG A 58 -12.81 -13.17 -5.27
N ALA A 59 -13.76 -12.44 -5.86
CA ALA A 59 -14.10 -11.09 -5.42
C ALA A 59 -14.79 -11.10 -4.03
N PRO A 60 -14.68 -10.02 -3.21
CA PRO A 60 -14.13 -8.71 -3.53
C PRO A 60 -12.81 -8.43 -2.80
N LEU A 61 -12.07 -7.43 -3.28
CA LEU A 61 -10.78 -7.03 -2.72
C LEU A 61 -10.82 -5.69 -1.94
N SER A 62 -12.04 -5.26 -1.59
CA SER A 62 -12.44 -4.11 -0.74
C SER A 62 -11.88 -2.72 -1.13
N SER A 63 -12.68 -1.68 -1.38
CA SER A 63 -14.08 -1.46 -1.01
C SER A 63 -14.94 -0.94 -2.17
N MET A 64 -16.18 -1.42 -2.30
CA MET A 64 -17.03 -1.18 -3.48
C MET A 64 -17.93 0.06 -3.37
N TYR A 65 -17.80 0.98 -4.33
CA TYR A 65 -18.83 1.98 -4.68
C TYR A 65 -19.44 1.66 -6.03
N VAL A 66 -20.72 2.01 -6.21
CA VAL A 66 -21.42 1.94 -7.51
C VAL A 66 -21.44 3.36 -8.10
N ALA A 67 -21.01 3.48 -9.35
CA ALA A 67 -21.51 4.51 -10.26
C ALA A 67 -22.64 3.88 -11.06
N LEU A 68 -23.78 4.55 -11.15
CA LEU A 68 -24.94 4.04 -11.88
C LEU A 68 -24.88 4.59 -13.30
N MET A 69 -24.10 3.92 -14.16
CA MET A 69 -23.98 4.30 -15.57
C MET A 69 -25.33 4.18 -16.25
N ARG A 70 -25.91 5.35 -16.57
CA ARG A 70 -27.07 5.47 -17.46
C ARG A 70 -26.54 5.81 -18.85
N SER A 71 -26.34 4.80 -19.70
CA SER A 71 -26.78 4.98 -21.08
C SER A 71 -28.31 5.19 -21.04
N LEU A 72 -28.83 6.02 -21.94
CA LEU A 72 -30.25 6.39 -21.93
C LEU A 72 -31.09 5.48 -22.84
N ASP A 73 -30.45 4.71 -23.71
CA ASP A 73 -31.07 4.00 -24.82
C ASP A 73 -30.74 2.48 -24.81
N ASP A 74 -31.72 1.70 -25.27
CA ASP A 74 -31.70 0.27 -25.68
C ASP A 74 -31.18 -0.83 -24.74
N LEU A 75 -32.12 -1.31 -23.92
CA LEU A 75 -32.53 -2.71 -23.66
C LEU A 75 -31.53 -3.79 -23.18
N ILE A 76 -30.21 -3.66 -23.30
CA ILE A 76 -29.23 -4.68 -22.81
C ILE A 76 -28.62 -4.25 -21.47
N THR A 77 -29.43 -4.28 -20.41
CA THR A 77 -28.97 -3.90 -19.07
C THR A 77 -28.34 -5.08 -18.32
N ILE A 78 -27.03 -5.32 -18.51
CA ILE A 78 -26.25 -6.25 -17.67
C ILE A 78 -26.03 -5.62 -16.28
N VAL A 79 -27.03 -5.72 -15.41
CA VAL A 79 -26.98 -5.12 -14.06
C VAL A 79 -26.14 -5.99 -13.11
N LEU A 80 -24.82 -5.77 -13.09
CA LEU A 80 -23.95 -6.22 -11.99
C LEU A 80 -24.30 -5.44 -10.71
N ARG A 81 -25.16 -6.02 -9.86
CA ARG A 81 -25.90 -5.30 -8.81
C ARG A 81 -25.39 -5.60 -7.38
N VAL A 82 -24.19 -5.11 -7.04
CA VAL A 82 -23.54 -5.36 -5.75
C VAL A 82 -23.15 -4.04 -5.05
N TYR A 83 -24.11 -3.32 -4.46
CA TYR A 83 -23.89 -1.97 -3.95
C TYR A 83 -24.42 -1.70 -2.52
N CYS A 84 -23.63 -0.96 -1.76
CA CYS A 84 -23.97 -0.19 -0.55
C CYS A 84 -24.58 -0.91 0.68
N SER A 85 -23.74 -1.66 1.41
CA SER A 85 -23.84 -1.82 2.88
C SER A 85 -22.48 -2.17 3.56
N TYR A 86 -21.35 -1.75 2.99
CA TYR A 86 -20.01 -2.14 3.46
C TYR A 86 -19.59 -1.48 4.79
N GLU A 87 -19.76 -0.15 4.93
CA GLU A 87 -19.16 0.65 6.01
C GLU A 87 -19.54 0.21 7.44
N ILE A 88 -20.74 -0.36 7.62
CA ILE A 88 -21.31 -0.64 8.95
C ILE A 88 -20.93 -2.04 9.47
N TYR A 89 -20.56 -2.98 8.58
CA TYR A 89 -20.31 -4.39 8.96
C TYR A 89 -18.91 -4.93 8.61
N PHE A 90 -18.22 -4.37 7.61
CA PHE A 90 -16.99 -4.97 7.07
C PHE A 90 -15.67 -4.30 7.46
N SER A 91 -15.70 -3.13 8.12
CA SER A 91 -14.51 -2.39 8.58
C SER A 91 -13.62 -3.18 9.56
N ALA A 92 -14.11 -4.27 10.15
CA ALA A 92 -13.37 -5.16 11.04
C ALA A 92 -12.75 -6.39 10.33
N ARG A 93 -12.95 -6.60 9.02
CA ARG A 93 -12.66 -7.87 8.33
C ARG A 93 -11.62 -7.73 7.23
N LYS A 94 -10.35 -7.61 7.64
CA LYS A 94 -9.16 -7.45 6.76
C LYS A 94 -8.92 -8.59 5.75
N SER A 95 -9.58 -9.74 5.91
CA SER A 95 -9.32 -10.96 5.12
C SER A 95 -9.78 -10.91 3.66
N TYR A 96 -9.95 -9.71 3.08
CA TYR A 96 -10.55 -9.43 1.77
C TYR A 96 -9.90 -8.19 1.10
N THR A 97 -8.58 -8.06 1.19
CA THR A 97 -7.78 -7.04 0.47
C THR A 97 -6.57 -7.69 -0.21
N PRO A 98 -5.90 -7.04 -1.18
CA PRO A 98 -4.63 -7.51 -1.75
C PRO A 98 -3.60 -7.96 -0.71
N SER A 99 -3.34 -7.14 0.31
CA SER A 99 -2.45 -7.50 1.43
C SER A 99 -3.02 -8.63 2.28
N GLY A 100 -4.33 -8.66 2.52
CA GLY A 100 -4.98 -9.77 3.21
C GLY A 100 -4.84 -11.12 2.48
N ILE A 101 -4.69 -11.11 1.15
CA ILE A 101 -4.33 -12.29 0.35
C ILE A 101 -2.86 -12.65 0.55
N MET A 102 -1.96 -11.70 0.32
CA MET A 102 -0.52 -11.94 0.32
C MET A 102 0.02 -12.32 1.72
N GLU A 103 -0.47 -11.68 2.78
CA GLU A 103 -0.19 -12.09 4.18
C GLU A 103 -0.62 -13.54 4.45
N LYS A 104 -1.78 -13.96 3.93
CA LYS A 104 -2.32 -15.31 4.12
C LYS A 104 -1.55 -16.36 3.31
N LEU A 105 -1.15 -16.04 2.08
CA LEU A 105 -0.26 -16.90 1.27
C LEU A 105 1.10 -17.09 1.97
N ILE A 106 1.68 -16.03 2.51
CA ILE A 106 2.93 -16.09 3.30
C ILE A 106 2.76 -16.86 4.62
N ALA A 107 1.57 -16.86 5.22
CA ALA A 107 1.26 -17.70 6.37
C ALA A 107 1.16 -19.19 5.99
N GLU A 108 0.52 -19.52 4.87
CA GLU A 108 0.36 -20.91 4.38
C GLU A 108 1.65 -21.49 3.76
N ALA A 109 2.55 -20.64 3.25
CA ALA A 109 3.90 -21.07 2.89
C ALA A 109 4.67 -21.66 4.10
N ARG A 110 4.35 -21.26 5.33
CA ARG A 110 4.96 -21.81 6.56
C ARG A 110 4.42 -23.19 6.95
N SER A 111 3.26 -23.60 6.43
CA SER A 111 2.73 -24.97 6.58
C SER A 111 3.08 -25.88 5.41
N GLY A 112 3.89 -25.41 4.45
CA GLY A 112 4.42 -26.19 3.33
C GLY A 112 3.77 -25.92 1.97
N SER A 113 2.68 -25.16 1.92
CA SER A 113 2.02 -24.79 0.65
C SER A 113 2.65 -23.52 0.07
N VAL A 114 3.79 -23.67 -0.62
CA VAL A 114 4.52 -22.53 -1.22
C VAL A 114 3.85 -22.10 -2.53
N ILE A 115 2.88 -21.20 -2.43
CA ILE A 115 2.36 -20.39 -3.53
C ILE A 115 3.09 -19.04 -3.47
N ASN A 116 3.71 -18.62 -4.57
CA ASN A 116 4.58 -17.45 -4.63
C ASN A 116 4.19 -16.59 -5.82
N VAL A 117 3.20 -15.71 -5.63
CA VAL A 117 2.65 -14.84 -6.70
C VAL A 117 3.71 -13.84 -7.16
N GLY A 118 3.92 -13.75 -8.47
CA GLY A 118 4.82 -12.78 -9.13
C GLY A 118 4.15 -11.91 -10.19
N LEU A 119 2.95 -12.28 -10.64
CA LEU A 119 2.06 -11.48 -11.49
C LEU A 119 0.64 -11.52 -10.92
N VAL A 120 -0.05 -10.38 -10.94
CA VAL A 120 -1.47 -10.22 -10.62
C VAL A 120 -2.18 -9.67 -11.85
N ILE A 121 -3.24 -10.37 -12.30
CA ILE A 121 -4.08 -9.97 -13.42
C ILE A 121 -5.46 -9.51 -12.92
N ASP A 122 -5.77 -8.23 -13.15
CA ASP A 122 -7.09 -7.65 -12.97
C ASP A 122 -7.91 -7.78 -14.26
N ALA A 123 -8.85 -8.71 -14.27
CA ALA A 123 -9.81 -8.94 -15.35
C ALA A 123 -11.20 -8.32 -15.02
N THR A 124 -11.25 -7.17 -14.35
CA THR A 124 -12.48 -6.39 -14.18
C THR A 124 -12.93 -5.64 -15.45
N GLY A 125 -12.03 -5.40 -16.40
CA GLY A 125 -12.32 -4.74 -17.68
C GLY A 125 -12.80 -3.28 -17.57
N SER A 126 -12.73 -2.67 -16.40
CA SER A 126 -13.29 -1.33 -16.15
C SER A 126 -12.66 -0.65 -14.94
N ASP A 127 -12.61 0.68 -14.90
CA ASP A 127 -12.09 1.46 -13.77
C ASP A 127 -13.11 1.64 -12.62
N ILE A 128 -14.02 0.66 -12.47
CA ILE A 128 -14.90 0.54 -11.31
C ILE A 128 -14.13 -0.22 -10.21
N PHE A 129 -13.43 0.54 -9.37
CA PHE A 129 -12.52 0.01 -8.35
C PHE A 129 -13.18 -1.00 -7.40
N LEU A 130 -12.63 -2.22 -7.35
CA LEU A 130 -12.91 -3.22 -6.32
C LEU A 130 -11.97 -3.12 -5.11
N HIS A 131 -10.83 -2.43 -5.27
CA HIS A 131 -9.72 -2.26 -4.33
C HIS A 131 -8.89 -1.02 -4.72
N ASP A 132 -7.99 -0.54 -3.85
CA ASP A 132 -6.92 0.36 -4.28
C ASP A 132 -5.83 -0.47 -4.98
N VAL A 133 -5.57 -0.15 -6.25
CA VAL A 133 -4.56 -0.81 -7.07
C VAL A 133 -3.16 -0.68 -6.45
N LYS A 134 -2.89 0.41 -5.73
CA LYS A 134 -1.60 0.66 -5.05
C LYS A 134 -1.32 -0.31 -3.91
N GLU A 135 -2.33 -1.01 -3.39
CA GLU A 135 -2.11 -2.05 -2.38
C GLU A 135 -1.33 -3.26 -2.95
N TRP A 136 -1.14 -3.35 -4.27
CA TRP A 136 -0.19 -4.28 -4.89
C TRP A 136 1.25 -3.74 -4.95
N ASP A 137 1.48 -2.43 -4.90
CA ASP A 137 2.82 -1.80 -4.92
C ASP A 137 3.62 -2.10 -3.62
N ASP A 138 2.93 -2.45 -2.53
CA ASP A 138 3.52 -2.94 -1.27
C ASP A 138 4.12 -4.36 -1.38
N TRP A 139 3.88 -5.08 -2.48
CA TRP A 139 4.29 -6.47 -2.69
C TRP A 139 5.22 -6.61 -3.90
N ASP A 140 6.10 -7.62 -3.87
CA ASP A 140 7.03 -7.90 -4.97
C ASP A 140 6.34 -8.65 -6.12
N VAL A 141 5.31 -8.03 -6.70
CA VAL A 141 4.47 -8.55 -7.79
C VAL A 141 4.39 -7.55 -8.94
N LEU A 142 4.21 -8.04 -10.16
CA LEU A 142 3.77 -7.22 -11.27
C LEU A 142 2.23 -7.12 -11.24
N TYR A 143 1.67 -5.92 -11.45
CA TYR A 143 0.24 -5.73 -11.64
C TYR A 143 -0.07 -5.46 -13.11
N VAL A 144 -1.02 -6.21 -13.68
CA VAL A 144 -1.51 -6.02 -15.05
C VAL A 144 -3.03 -5.95 -15.03
N LYS A 145 -3.58 -4.83 -15.50
CA LYS A 145 -5.01 -4.71 -15.75
C LYS A 145 -5.31 -5.02 -17.21
N LEU A 146 -6.28 -5.90 -17.44
CA LEU A 146 -6.82 -6.14 -18.77
C LEU A 146 -7.72 -4.96 -19.14
N GLN A 147 -7.20 -4.11 -20.02
CA GLN A 147 -7.91 -3.01 -20.67
C GLN A 147 -8.15 -3.43 -22.13
N VAL A 148 -9.41 -3.35 -22.57
CA VAL A 148 -9.85 -3.61 -23.95
C VAL A 148 -10.81 -2.49 -24.30
N ASP A 149 -10.51 -1.71 -25.33
CA ASP A 149 -11.30 -0.54 -25.71
C ASP A 149 -12.75 -0.93 -26.02
N GLU A 150 -13.71 -0.30 -25.33
CA GLU A 150 -15.12 -0.33 -25.71
C GLU A 150 -15.34 0.54 -26.95
N ASP A 151 -15.20 -0.07 -28.14
CA ASP A 151 -15.60 0.54 -29.42
C ASP A 151 -17.08 0.97 -29.35
N THR A 152 -17.32 2.26 -29.14
CA THR A 152 -18.63 2.88 -28.81
C THR A 152 -19.72 2.73 -29.89
N ASN A 153 -19.46 1.97 -30.96
CA ASN A 153 -20.38 1.67 -32.05
C ASN A 153 -20.66 0.17 -32.26
N ARG A 154 -20.15 -0.75 -31.42
CA ARG A 154 -20.42 -2.20 -31.53
C ARG A 154 -20.64 -2.88 -30.18
N SER A 155 -21.90 -3.10 -29.83
CA SER A 155 -22.36 -3.68 -28.56
C SER A 155 -22.39 -5.22 -28.52
N ASP A 156 -21.42 -5.92 -29.13
CA ASP A 156 -21.30 -7.37 -28.98
C ASP A 156 -20.41 -7.75 -27.78
N SER A 157 -21.03 -8.13 -26.68
CA SER A 157 -20.34 -8.56 -25.46
C SER A 157 -19.49 -9.81 -25.64
N ASN A 158 -19.68 -10.59 -26.70
CA ASN A 158 -18.85 -11.74 -27.00
C ASN A 158 -17.48 -11.30 -27.53
N GLU A 159 -17.44 -10.32 -28.45
CA GLU A 159 -16.19 -9.82 -29.03
C GLU A 159 -15.28 -9.20 -27.94
N HIS A 160 -15.83 -8.43 -27.01
CA HIS A 160 -15.10 -7.94 -25.84
C HIS A 160 -14.54 -9.08 -24.98
N ASP A 161 -15.37 -10.08 -24.65
CA ASP A 161 -14.94 -11.22 -23.83
C ASP A 161 -13.86 -12.08 -24.53
N GLU A 162 -13.84 -12.18 -25.86
CA GLU A 162 -12.75 -12.85 -26.61
C GLU A 162 -11.47 -11.98 -26.65
N ARG A 163 -11.56 -10.67 -26.91
CA ARG A 163 -10.41 -9.74 -26.80
C ARG A 163 -9.78 -9.81 -25.39
N MET A 164 -10.59 -10.01 -24.35
CA MET A 164 -10.13 -10.25 -22.97
C MET A 164 -9.44 -11.62 -22.77
N VAL A 165 -9.86 -12.68 -23.48
CA VAL A 165 -9.13 -13.97 -23.53
C VAL A 165 -7.74 -13.76 -24.14
N GLU A 166 -7.65 -13.08 -25.28
CA GLU A 166 -6.37 -12.81 -25.96
C GLU A 166 -5.41 -12.01 -25.06
N ALA A 167 -5.91 -10.95 -24.41
CA ALA A 167 -5.14 -10.14 -23.47
C ALA A 167 -4.68 -10.95 -22.24
N PHE A 168 -5.55 -11.79 -21.68
CA PHE A 168 -5.22 -12.71 -20.58
C PHE A 168 -4.13 -13.71 -20.98
N CYS A 169 -4.32 -14.45 -22.08
CA CYS A 169 -3.38 -15.45 -22.58
C CYS A 169 -2.00 -14.82 -22.85
N LYS A 170 -1.97 -13.64 -23.49
CA LYS A 170 -0.74 -12.87 -23.74
C LYS A 170 -0.04 -12.44 -22.45
N ALA A 171 -0.77 -11.98 -21.43
CA ALA A 171 -0.19 -11.59 -20.15
C ALA A 171 0.46 -12.80 -19.43
N VAL A 172 -0.22 -13.95 -19.41
CA VAL A 172 0.33 -15.20 -18.84
C VAL A 172 1.54 -15.67 -19.63
N GLU A 173 1.49 -15.69 -20.96
CA GLU A 173 2.64 -16.07 -21.80
C GLU A 173 3.87 -15.17 -21.61
N CYS A 174 3.68 -13.86 -21.51
CA CYS A 174 4.76 -12.92 -21.24
C CYS A 174 5.39 -13.18 -19.87
N HIS A 175 4.60 -13.58 -18.87
CA HIS A 175 5.12 -13.98 -17.56
C HIS A 175 5.92 -15.29 -17.61
N LEU A 176 5.41 -16.31 -18.28
CA LEU A 176 6.12 -17.59 -18.48
C LEU A 176 7.46 -17.45 -19.23
N LYS A 177 7.70 -16.30 -19.88
CA LYS A 177 8.90 -15.99 -20.66
C LYS A 177 9.84 -14.97 -19.95
N ASN A 178 9.47 -14.43 -18.78
CA ASN A 178 10.24 -13.40 -18.07
C ASN A 178 11.17 -13.97 -16.95
N GLU A 179 11.88 -13.09 -16.23
CA GLU A 179 12.77 -13.46 -15.11
C GLU A 179 12.05 -14.06 -13.89
N ARG A 180 10.73 -13.86 -13.79
CA ARG A 180 9.82 -14.31 -12.72
C ARG A 180 8.95 -15.51 -13.12
N LYS A 181 9.21 -16.15 -14.26
CA LYS A 181 8.46 -17.30 -14.82
C LYS A 181 8.16 -18.45 -13.84
N ASP A 182 8.99 -18.62 -12.80
CA ASP A 182 8.87 -19.68 -11.80
C ASP A 182 7.89 -19.28 -10.64
N MET A 183 7.34 -18.07 -10.69
CA MET A 183 6.34 -17.51 -9.76
C MET A 183 4.90 -17.67 -10.31
N ASP A 184 3.92 -17.73 -9.41
CA ASP A 184 2.50 -17.88 -9.73
C ASP A 184 1.86 -16.59 -10.30
N VAL A 185 0.80 -16.78 -11.09
CA VAL A 185 -0.06 -15.74 -11.66
C VAL A 185 -1.41 -15.72 -10.93
N ALA A 186 -1.66 -14.70 -10.13
CA ALA A 186 -2.94 -14.49 -9.47
C ALA A 186 -3.93 -13.78 -10.42
N VAL A 187 -5.22 -14.13 -10.39
CA VAL A 187 -6.24 -13.50 -11.27
C VAL A 187 -7.61 -13.36 -10.62
N PHE A 188 -8.24 -12.18 -10.77
CA PHE A 188 -9.60 -11.87 -10.30
C PHE A 188 -10.39 -11.04 -11.32
N GLY A 189 -11.71 -10.94 -11.18
CA GLY A 189 -12.55 -10.12 -12.06
C GLY A 189 -14.00 -9.99 -11.60
N ILE A 190 -14.70 -8.96 -12.12
CA ILE A 190 -16.01 -8.52 -11.60
C ILE A 190 -17.16 -9.52 -11.85
N LYS A 191 -17.08 -10.30 -12.93
CA LYS A 191 -18.02 -11.39 -13.27
C LYS A 191 -17.75 -12.70 -12.47
N GLY A 192 -16.77 -12.70 -11.56
CA GLY A 192 -16.45 -13.82 -10.66
C GLY A 192 -15.98 -15.09 -11.38
N TYR A 193 -16.16 -16.24 -10.71
CA TYR A 193 -15.65 -17.55 -11.16
C TYR A 193 -16.07 -17.97 -12.58
N ASN A 194 -17.19 -17.47 -13.09
CA ASN A 194 -17.66 -17.81 -14.44
C ASN A 194 -16.76 -17.25 -15.55
N PHE A 195 -16.45 -15.95 -15.50
CA PHE A 195 -15.60 -15.31 -16.50
C PHE A 195 -14.12 -15.63 -16.26
N ILE A 196 -13.68 -15.70 -15.00
CA ILE A 196 -12.31 -16.13 -14.67
C ILE A 196 -12.09 -17.59 -15.10
N GLY A 197 -13.10 -18.45 -14.95
CA GLY A 197 -13.09 -19.78 -15.55
C GLY A 197 -13.03 -19.76 -17.07
N PHE A 198 -13.82 -18.90 -17.73
CA PHE A 198 -13.77 -18.74 -19.20
C PHE A 198 -12.37 -18.38 -19.71
N LEU A 199 -11.70 -17.39 -19.08
CA LEU A 199 -10.32 -17.00 -19.39
C LEU A 199 -9.32 -18.16 -19.16
N ILE A 200 -9.40 -18.82 -18.00
CA ILE A 200 -8.46 -19.90 -17.63
C ILE A 200 -8.65 -21.15 -18.49
N VAL A 201 -9.90 -21.59 -18.71
CA VAL A 201 -10.19 -22.76 -19.56
C VAL A 201 -9.75 -22.49 -21.00
N SER A 202 -9.96 -21.27 -21.51
CA SER A 202 -9.45 -20.89 -22.84
C SER A 202 -7.92 -21.01 -22.92
N PHE A 203 -7.19 -20.50 -21.93
CA PHE A 203 -5.72 -20.66 -21.86
C PHE A 203 -5.28 -22.13 -21.75
N LEU A 204 -5.96 -22.94 -20.94
CA LEU A 204 -5.66 -24.37 -20.79
C LEU A 204 -5.84 -25.16 -22.11
N VAL A 205 -6.83 -24.80 -22.94
CA VAL A 205 -7.02 -25.42 -24.25
C VAL A 205 -6.04 -24.85 -25.30
N GLU A 206 -5.93 -23.53 -25.42
CA GLU A 206 -5.18 -22.87 -26.51
C GLU A 206 -3.66 -22.85 -26.33
N HIS A 207 -3.16 -22.78 -25.08
CA HIS A 207 -1.73 -22.61 -24.79
C HIS A 207 -1.12 -23.78 -24.00
N VAL A 208 -1.91 -24.51 -23.20
CA VAL A 208 -1.43 -25.73 -22.49
C VAL A 208 -1.80 -27.02 -23.26
N GLY A 209 -2.80 -26.97 -24.15
CA GLY A 209 -3.14 -28.08 -25.04
C GLY A 209 -3.93 -29.22 -24.39
N LEU A 210 -4.71 -28.92 -23.34
CA LEU A 210 -5.73 -29.83 -22.82
C LEU A 210 -6.92 -29.91 -23.81
N ASN A 211 -7.68 -31.00 -23.75
CA ASN A 211 -9.04 -31.00 -24.33
C ASN A 211 -9.99 -30.21 -23.40
N LEU A 212 -11.14 -29.77 -23.94
CA LEU A 212 -12.03 -28.87 -23.19
C LEU A 212 -12.59 -29.52 -21.91
N ASP A 213 -12.94 -30.81 -21.95
CA ASP A 213 -13.43 -31.54 -20.77
C ASP A 213 -12.42 -31.49 -19.62
N ALA A 214 -11.15 -31.84 -19.88
CA ALA A 214 -10.12 -31.83 -18.85
C ALA A 214 -9.78 -30.41 -18.36
N ALA A 215 -9.88 -29.40 -19.23
CA ALA A 215 -9.68 -28.00 -18.83
C ALA A 215 -10.82 -27.48 -17.92
N ILE A 216 -12.07 -27.81 -18.22
CA ILE A 216 -13.24 -27.51 -17.36
C ILE A 216 -13.13 -28.28 -16.04
N GLU A 217 -12.81 -29.57 -16.09
CA GLU A 217 -12.66 -30.43 -14.91
C GLU A 217 -11.52 -29.95 -14.00
N GLU A 218 -10.38 -29.54 -14.55
CA GLU A 218 -9.25 -29.03 -13.76
C GLU A 218 -9.58 -27.67 -13.12
N PHE A 219 -10.25 -26.77 -13.84
CA PHE A 219 -10.73 -25.50 -13.25
C PHE A 219 -11.77 -25.76 -12.15
N ALA A 220 -12.70 -26.69 -12.34
CA ALA A 220 -13.71 -27.05 -11.35
C ALA A 220 -13.13 -27.75 -10.11
N HIS A 221 -12.11 -28.59 -10.27
CA HIS A 221 -11.37 -29.16 -9.14
C HIS A 221 -10.64 -28.09 -8.33
N SER A 222 -10.03 -27.11 -9.00
CA SER A 222 -9.32 -26.04 -8.30
C SER A 222 -10.28 -25.02 -7.66
N THR A 223 -11.38 -24.71 -8.35
CA THR A 223 -12.33 -23.61 -8.04
C THR A 223 -13.77 -24.13 -8.01
N ALA A 224 -14.09 -25.05 -7.10
CA ALA A 224 -15.44 -25.62 -7.01
C ALA A 224 -16.51 -24.52 -6.84
N PRO A 225 -17.62 -24.54 -7.60
CA PRO A 225 -18.12 -25.63 -8.46
C PRO A 225 -17.67 -25.56 -9.94
N GLY A 226 -16.71 -24.71 -10.30
CA GLY A 226 -16.30 -24.44 -11.68
C GLY A 226 -17.13 -23.33 -12.35
N ILE A 227 -17.21 -23.35 -13.68
CA ILE A 227 -18.09 -22.46 -14.44
C ILE A 227 -19.52 -22.99 -14.30
N TYR A 228 -20.42 -22.17 -13.77
CA TYR A 228 -21.84 -22.47 -13.55
C TYR A 228 -22.78 -21.54 -14.34
N SER A 229 -22.24 -20.88 -15.37
CA SER A 229 -23.01 -20.11 -16.35
C SER A 229 -23.12 -20.92 -17.64
N GLN A 230 -24.36 -21.26 -18.01
CA GLN A 230 -24.66 -22.00 -19.25
C GLN A 230 -24.06 -21.31 -20.48
N ASP A 231 -24.20 -19.99 -20.58
CA ASP A 231 -23.66 -19.17 -21.67
C ASP A 231 -22.14 -19.34 -21.87
N TYR A 232 -21.36 -19.19 -20.80
CA TYR A 232 -19.90 -19.36 -20.88
C TYR A 232 -19.50 -20.80 -21.22
N LEU A 233 -20.24 -21.80 -20.76
CA LEU A 233 -20.03 -23.19 -21.17
C LEU A 233 -20.37 -23.37 -22.67
N GLU A 234 -21.54 -22.95 -23.12
CA GLU A 234 -21.93 -23.04 -24.54
C GLU A 234 -20.92 -22.34 -25.46
N ARG A 235 -20.40 -21.17 -25.06
CA ARG A 235 -19.36 -20.45 -25.80
C ARG A 235 -18.06 -21.26 -25.90
N LEU A 236 -17.56 -21.83 -24.80
CA LEU A 236 -16.39 -22.70 -24.82
C LEU A 236 -16.61 -23.93 -25.71
N TYR A 237 -17.77 -24.58 -25.60
CA TYR A 237 -18.12 -25.74 -26.43
C TYR A 237 -18.21 -25.36 -27.91
N ARG A 238 -18.88 -24.26 -28.29
CA ARG A 238 -18.92 -23.74 -29.69
C ARG A 238 -17.53 -23.35 -30.22
N LYS A 239 -16.63 -22.87 -29.36
CA LYS A 239 -15.28 -22.40 -29.72
C LYS A 239 -14.29 -23.55 -29.98
N TYR A 240 -14.35 -24.61 -29.17
CA TYR A 240 -13.37 -25.71 -29.23
C TYR A 240 -13.91 -27.03 -29.80
N PHE A 241 -15.22 -27.24 -29.83
CA PHE A 241 -15.88 -28.32 -30.56
C PHE A 241 -16.75 -27.73 -31.68
N GLY A 242 -16.34 -27.94 -32.94
CA GLY A 242 -16.91 -27.26 -34.11
C GLY A 242 -18.40 -27.51 -34.39
N THR A 243 -19.03 -28.44 -33.67
CA THR A 243 -20.48 -28.62 -33.63
C THR A 243 -20.98 -28.89 -32.22
N LEU A 244 -21.83 -28.00 -31.69
CA LEU A 244 -22.92 -28.38 -30.81
C LEU A 244 -24.14 -28.68 -31.72
N PRO A 245 -24.46 -29.95 -32.04
CA PRO A 245 -25.57 -30.27 -32.93
C PRO A 245 -26.96 -29.89 -32.37
N SER A 246 -27.41 -28.68 -32.72
CA SER A 246 -28.70 -28.03 -32.43
C SER A 246 -28.88 -27.38 -31.05
N GLU A 247 -29.83 -26.43 -31.01
CA GLU A 247 -30.35 -25.76 -29.80
C GLU A 247 -31.00 -26.71 -28.78
N SER A 248 -31.18 -27.99 -29.11
CA SER A 248 -31.77 -28.98 -28.21
C SER A 248 -30.76 -29.67 -27.27
N ILE A 249 -29.46 -29.43 -27.45
CA ILE A 249 -28.41 -29.94 -26.54
C ILE A 249 -28.48 -29.22 -25.19
N ARG A 250 -28.22 -29.98 -24.14
CA ARG A 250 -28.30 -29.54 -22.74
C ARG A 250 -26.99 -29.89 -22.05
N LEU A 251 -26.21 -28.87 -21.72
CA LEU A 251 -24.93 -29.01 -21.02
C LEU A 251 -25.15 -29.21 -19.52
N ALA A 252 -24.27 -29.97 -18.86
CA ALA A 252 -24.22 -30.03 -17.41
C ALA A 252 -23.68 -28.70 -16.86
N VAL A 253 -24.58 -27.88 -16.34
CA VAL A 253 -24.23 -26.67 -15.59
C VAL A 253 -24.16 -27.03 -14.10
N PRO A 254 -22.99 -26.89 -13.44
CA PRO A 254 -22.87 -27.03 -11.99
C PRO A 254 -23.85 -26.12 -11.23
N SER A 255 -24.30 -26.55 -10.05
CA SER A 255 -25.19 -25.72 -9.22
C SER A 255 -24.45 -24.46 -8.72
N PRO A 256 -25.05 -23.25 -8.79
CA PRO A 256 -24.40 -22.02 -8.34
C PRO A 256 -23.95 -22.06 -6.87
N PRO A 257 -22.83 -21.41 -6.51
CA PRO A 257 -22.29 -21.36 -5.14
C PRO A 257 -23.32 -20.97 -4.08
N ARG A 258 -23.09 -21.39 -2.83
CA ARG A 258 -24.14 -21.35 -1.77
C ARG A 258 -24.58 -19.93 -1.37
N TRP A 259 -23.78 -18.92 -1.69
CA TRP A 259 -24.05 -17.50 -1.48
C TRP A 259 -24.81 -16.82 -2.63
N GLU A 260 -24.88 -17.39 -3.84
CA GLU A 260 -25.66 -16.78 -4.94
C GLU A 260 -27.16 -16.87 -4.65
N LEU A 261 -27.90 -15.79 -4.93
CA LEU A 261 -29.29 -15.64 -4.47
C LEU A 261 -30.26 -16.62 -5.14
N GLU A 262 -31.27 -17.05 -4.37
CA GLU A 262 -32.38 -17.89 -4.86
C GLU A 262 -33.12 -17.28 -6.05
N GLU A 263 -33.26 -15.95 -6.10
CA GLU A 263 -33.86 -15.26 -7.25
C GLU A 263 -32.99 -15.35 -8.53
N THR A 264 -31.67 -15.46 -8.37
CA THR A 264 -30.73 -15.70 -9.47
C THR A 264 -30.73 -17.19 -9.87
N ARG A 265 -30.79 -18.12 -8.90
CA ARG A 265 -30.89 -19.56 -9.15
C ARG A 265 -32.17 -19.93 -9.90
N LYS A 266 -33.32 -19.40 -9.49
CA LYS A 266 -34.64 -19.70 -10.10
C LYS A 266 -34.80 -19.19 -11.53
N ARG A 267 -33.92 -18.29 -11.99
CA ARG A 267 -33.81 -17.89 -13.41
C ARG A 267 -32.97 -18.84 -14.27
N LYS A 268 -32.29 -19.82 -13.66
CA LYS A 268 -31.31 -20.71 -14.31
C LYS A 268 -31.55 -22.21 -14.04
N SER A 269 -32.64 -22.58 -13.38
CA SER A 269 -32.83 -23.94 -12.85
C SER A 269 -33.75 -24.83 -13.70
N ALA A 270 -33.21 -25.47 -14.75
CA ALA A 270 -33.53 -26.86 -15.11
C ALA A 270 -32.74 -27.38 -16.35
N THR A 271 -32.04 -28.49 -16.16
CA THR A 271 -31.89 -29.72 -17.00
C THR A 271 -30.44 -30.20 -17.15
N SER A 272 -30.24 -31.52 -17.17
CA SER A 272 -28.99 -32.29 -17.42
C SER A 272 -28.69 -32.41 -18.95
N ILE A 273 -27.51 -32.80 -19.45
CA ILE A 273 -26.58 -33.90 -19.06
C ILE A 273 -25.09 -33.50 -19.31
N GLY A 274 -24.14 -34.23 -18.71
CA GLY A 274 -22.69 -33.99 -18.84
C GLY A 274 -22.02 -34.60 -20.07
N SER A 275 -20.80 -35.11 -19.89
CA SER A 275 -19.85 -35.56 -20.95
C SER A 275 -20.34 -36.65 -21.91
N GLU A 276 -21.54 -37.19 -21.69
CA GLU A 276 -22.21 -38.24 -22.47
C GLU A 276 -22.56 -37.81 -23.91
N VAL A 277 -22.58 -36.50 -24.19
CA VAL A 277 -22.93 -35.93 -25.52
C VAL A 277 -21.71 -35.85 -26.47
N LEU A 278 -20.49 -35.89 -25.95
CA LEU A 278 -19.26 -35.85 -26.76
C LEU A 278 -18.85 -37.25 -27.23
N THR A 279 -18.42 -37.35 -28.48
CA THR A 279 -17.91 -38.61 -29.04
C THR A 279 -16.51 -38.93 -28.49
N GLU A 280 -16.09 -40.19 -28.59
CA GLU A 280 -14.71 -40.57 -28.26
C GLU A 280 -13.68 -39.85 -29.15
N LEU A 281 -14.08 -39.47 -30.38
CA LEU A 281 -13.28 -38.69 -31.31
C LEU A 281 -13.03 -37.26 -30.78
N ASP A 282 -14.07 -36.63 -30.22
CA ASP A 282 -13.98 -35.29 -29.63
C ASP A 282 -13.04 -35.29 -28.41
N ARG A 283 -13.12 -36.32 -27.55
CA ARG A 283 -12.23 -36.45 -26.39
C ARG A 283 -10.78 -36.75 -26.78
N ALA A 284 -10.57 -37.45 -27.90
CA ALA A 284 -9.24 -37.86 -28.38
C ALA A 284 -8.49 -36.76 -29.15
N ASN A 285 -9.22 -35.84 -29.81
CA ASN A 285 -8.62 -34.78 -30.62
C ASN A 285 -8.04 -33.65 -29.75
N LYS A 286 -6.75 -33.36 -29.91
CA LYS A 286 -6.14 -32.15 -29.37
C LYS A 286 -6.53 -30.93 -30.22
N PHE A 287 -6.74 -29.80 -29.56
CA PHE A 287 -6.94 -28.52 -30.25
C PHE A 287 -5.73 -28.17 -31.12
N VAL A 288 -5.98 -27.71 -32.34
CA VAL A 288 -4.96 -27.18 -33.26
C VAL A 288 -5.32 -25.73 -33.56
N ARG A 289 -4.46 -24.81 -33.09
CA ARG A 289 -4.62 -23.36 -33.32
C ARG A 289 -4.65 -23.08 -34.82
N LYS A 290 -5.67 -22.37 -35.30
CA LYS A 290 -5.59 -21.74 -36.62
C LYS A 290 -4.53 -20.64 -36.56
N ASN A 291 -3.44 -20.81 -37.30
CA ASN A 291 -2.51 -19.72 -37.52
C ASN A 291 -3.21 -18.63 -38.33
N GLU A 292 -3.04 -17.37 -37.92
CA GLU A 292 -3.47 -16.23 -38.73
C GLU A 292 -2.63 -16.15 -40.01
N THR A 293 -3.26 -15.73 -41.11
CA THR A 293 -2.59 -15.59 -42.40
C THR A 293 -1.68 -14.36 -42.36
N GLU A 294 -0.36 -14.57 -42.35
CA GLU A 294 0.62 -13.46 -42.29
C GLU A 294 0.42 -12.46 -43.44
N PHE A 295 0.13 -11.20 -43.10
CA PHE A 295 0.14 -10.10 -44.06
C PHE A 295 1.59 -9.78 -44.42
N GLN A 296 1.98 -10.03 -45.68
CA GLN A 296 3.35 -9.83 -46.15
C GLN A 296 3.75 -8.35 -46.14
N SER A 297 4.63 -7.96 -45.22
CA SER A 297 5.35 -6.69 -45.29
C SER A 297 6.63 -6.85 -46.12
N THR A 298 6.70 -6.18 -47.27
CA THR A 298 7.87 -6.22 -48.17
C THR A 298 9.02 -5.36 -47.63
N GLY A 299 10.07 -5.99 -47.10
CA GLY A 299 11.26 -5.31 -46.56
C GLY A 299 12.56 -6.07 -46.86
N SER A 300 13.44 -5.45 -47.64
CA SER A 300 14.71 -5.98 -48.16
C SER A 300 15.64 -6.66 -47.15
N SER A 301 16.31 -7.73 -47.61
CA SER A 301 17.31 -8.51 -46.88
C SER A 301 18.64 -7.78 -46.61
N VAL A 302 19.32 -8.18 -45.53
CA VAL A 302 20.78 -8.34 -45.51
C VAL A 302 21.11 -9.72 -44.94
N ASP A 303 21.94 -10.50 -45.65
CA ASP A 303 22.37 -11.86 -45.26
C ASP A 303 23.62 -11.82 -44.35
N ASN A 304 23.80 -12.85 -43.52
CA ASN A 304 25.10 -13.18 -42.92
C ASN A 304 25.13 -14.57 -42.24
N GLY A 305 26.16 -15.37 -42.56
CA GLY A 305 26.75 -16.30 -41.57
C GLY A 305 26.22 -17.73 -41.48
N ARG A 306 25.96 -18.41 -42.61
CA ARG A 306 25.60 -19.84 -42.63
C ARG A 306 26.68 -20.76 -42.05
N ALA A 307 26.32 -21.58 -41.05
CA ALA A 307 27.03 -22.81 -40.68
C ALA A 307 26.02 -23.95 -40.40
N ARG A 308 26.36 -25.18 -40.81
CA ARG A 308 25.56 -26.41 -40.57
C ARG A 308 26.51 -27.60 -40.29
N PRO A 309 25.99 -28.75 -39.79
CA PRO A 309 26.71 -29.54 -38.78
C PRO A 309 27.65 -30.61 -39.33
N SER A 310 28.40 -31.23 -38.42
CA SER A 310 29.01 -32.55 -38.58
C SER A 310 28.70 -33.44 -37.37
N ASP A 311 28.49 -34.73 -37.61
CA ASP A 311 28.18 -35.73 -36.58
C ASP A 311 29.37 -36.05 -35.67
N GLY A 312 29.09 -36.57 -34.47
CA GLY A 312 30.09 -37.00 -33.49
C GLY A 312 29.48 -37.80 -32.33
N SER A 313 29.24 -39.09 -32.52
CA SER A 313 28.54 -39.96 -31.56
C SER A 313 29.47 -40.54 -30.49
N HIS A 314 29.45 -39.97 -29.28
CA HIS A 314 29.99 -40.62 -28.07
C HIS A 314 29.03 -40.50 -26.89
N GLY A 315 28.97 -41.54 -26.04
CA GLY A 315 27.93 -41.73 -25.03
C GLY A 315 28.01 -40.73 -23.86
N ALA A 316 26.84 -40.30 -23.37
CA ALA A 316 26.74 -39.39 -22.24
C ALA A 316 27.15 -40.06 -20.92
N PRO A 317 28.06 -39.44 -20.12
CA PRO A 317 28.35 -39.92 -18.76
C PRO A 317 27.17 -39.64 -17.83
N VAL A 318 26.83 -40.61 -16.97
CA VAL A 318 25.74 -40.46 -15.99
C VAL A 318 26.14 -39.45 -14.90
N TYR A 319 25.62 -38.23 -15.02
CA TYR A 319 25.83 -37.17 -14.04
C TYR A 319 25.13 -37.51 -12.72
N LYS A 320 25.91 -37.74 -11.66
CA LYS A 320 25.44 -37.72 -10.27
C LYS A 320 25.74 -36.33 -9.68
N PRO A 321 24.74 -35.55 -9.23
CA PRO A 321 24.99 -34.26 -8.60
C PRO A 321 25.79 -34.45 -7.30
N PRO A 322 26.76 -33.58 -6.99
CA PRO A 322 27.48 -33.63 -5.72
C PRO A 322 26.56 -33.28 -4.56
N LEU A 323 26.65 -34.04 -3.46
CA LEU A 323 25.90 -33.79 -2.24
C LEU A 323 26.34 -32.47 -1.59
N TYR A 324 25.49 -31.44 -1.71
CA TYR A 324 25.70 -30.15 -1.05
C TYR A 324 25.75 -30.34 0.47
N THR A 325 26.94 -30.24 1.04
CA THR A 325 27.16 -30.23 2.49
C THR A 325 27.27 -28.76 2.92
N PRO A 326 26.33 -28.20 3.69
CA PRO A 326 26.37 -26.80 4.07
C PRO A 326 27.61 -26.51 4.93
N PRO A 327 28.35 -25.40 4.68
CA PRO A 327 29.48 -25.04 5.52
C PRO A 327 29.02 -24.71 6.94
N VAL A 328 29.68 -25.29 7.95
CA VAL A 328 29.34 -25.10 9.36
C VAL A 328 29.40 -23.62 9.73
N ARG A 329 28.26 -23.07 10.14
CA ARG A 329 28.05 -21.63 10.34
C ARG A 329 28.79 -21.16 11.60
N LYS A 330 29.99 -20.60 11.43
CA LYS A 330 30.75 -19.96 12.52
C LYS A 330 30.02 -18.70 13.01
N GLU A 331 29.34 -18.86 14.15
CA GLU A 331 28.72 -17.85 15.02
C GLU A 331 27.59 -16.97 14.43
N PRO A 332 26.59 -16.58 15.26
CA PRO A 332 25.50 -15.71 14.84
C PRO A 332 25.98 -14.26 14.73
N ARG A 333 26.34 -13.84 13.51
CA ARG A 333 26.61 -12.44 13.17
C ARG A 333 25.41 -11.57 13.58
N GLN A 334 25.61 -10.60 14.47
CA GLN A 334 24.53 -9.72 14.93
C GLN A 334 23.89 -8.97 13.74
N PRO A 335 22.56 -8.81 13.73
CA PRO A 335 21.87 -8.12 12.64
C PRO A 335 22.24 -6.64 12.61
N LYS A 336 22.85 -6.19 11.51
CA LYS A 336 23.03 -4.76 11.25
C LYS A 336 21.66 -4.11 11.03
N ARG A 337 21.30 -3.14 11.87
CA ARG A 337 20.12 -2.27 11.67
C ARG A 337 20.24 -1.56 10.31
N ARG A 338 19.16 -1.51 9.52
CA ARG A 338 19.18 -0.82 8.22
C ARG A 338 19.04 0.69 8.44
N LYS A 339 19.51 1.49 7.48
CA LYS A 339 19.32 2.95 7.48
C LYS A 339 17.97 3.27 6.82
N ILE A 340 17.15 4.09 7.48
CA ILE A 340 15.85 4.51 6.98
C ILE A 340 16.07 5.39 5.74
N ARG A 341 15.30 5.15 4.67
CA ARG A 341 15.32 6.01 3.48
C ARG A 341 14.60 7.33 3.79
N SER A 342 15.34 8.39 4.04
CA SER A 342 14.82 9.75 4.00
C SER A 342 14.62 10.19 2.56
N TRP A 343 13.38 10.58 2.20
CA TRP A 343 13.21 11.47 1.06
C TRP A 343 13.83 12.83 1.39
N THR A 344 14.59 13.37 0.44
CA THR A 344 15.10 14.74 0.50
C THR A 344 14.36 15.54 -0.56
N ASP A 345 13.58 16.51 -0.12
CA ASP A 345 12.98 17.51 -1.00
C ASP A 345 14.10 18.35 -1.63
N GLU A 346 13.96 18.75 -2.89
CA GLU A 346 14.86 19.73 -3.52
C GLU A 346 14.59 21.12 -2.93
N VAL A 347 15.29 21.46 -1.84
CA VAL A 347 15.14 22.76 -1.18
C VAL A 347 16.23 23.70 -1.68
N GLU A 348 15.81 24.84 -2.23
CA GLU A 348 16.69 25.96 -2.62
C GLU A 348 17.64 26.36 -1.46
N PRO A 349 18.79 27.02 -1.73
CA PRO A 349 19.65 27.57 -0.67
C PRO A 349 18.89 28.41 0.36
N LEU A 350 19.45 28.57 1.56
CA LEU A 350 18.90 29.54 2.51
C LEU A 350 19.17 30.96 1.99
N ALA A 351 18.17 31.83 2.06
CA ALA A 351 18.29 33.24 1.68
C ALA A 351 19.13 34.09 2.67
N TYR A 352 19.77 33.44 3.65
CA TYR A 352 20.57 34.03 4.70
C TYR A 352 21.70 33.09 5.12
N GLY A 353 22.81 33.67 5.56
CA GLY A 353 24.03 32.94 5.91
C GLY A 353 24.86 32.51 4.71
N GLU A 354 26.10 32.09 4.97
CA GLU A 354 27.05 31.64 3.94
C GLU A 354 27.03 30.12 3.83
N THR A 355 26.69 29.59 2.64
CA THR A 355 26.68 28.13 2.43
C THR A 355 28.06 27.65 2.00
N LEU A 356 28.72 26.90 2.88
CA LEU A 356 30.10 26.45 2.70
C LEU A 356 30.22 25.41 1.59
N ALA A 357 31.05 25.72 0.58
CA ALA A 357 31.37 24.81 -0.50
C ALA A 357 31.97 23.48 0.03
N THR A 358 31.49 22.35 -0.51
CA THR A 358 31.88 20.98 -0.11
C THR A 358 33.39 20.71 -0.22
N SER A 359 34.09 21.45 -1.08
CA SER A 359 35.54 21.38 -1.27
C SER A 359 36.36 22.13 -0.21
N SER A 360 35.74 23.00 0.59
CA SER A 360 36.42 23.89 1.55
C SER A 360 36.95 23.15 2.79
N GLU A 361 38.03 23.68 3.38
CA GLU A 361 38.59 23.12 4.62
C GLU A 361 37.69 23.32 5.83
N GLU A 362 36.87 24.38 5.88
CA GLU A 362 35.88 24.57 6.94
C GLU A 362 34.79 23.49 6.89
N HIS A 363 34.26 23.19 5.70
CA HIS A 363 33.31 22.09 5.50
C HIS A 363 33.90 20.73 5.91
N LYS A 364 35.16 20.43 5.54
CA LYS A 364 35.85 19.20 5.94
C LYS A 364 36.05 19.11 7.46
N LYS A 365 36.47 20.21 8.11
CA LYS A 365 36.60 20.30 9.57
C LYS A 365 35.26 20.08 10.27
N LEU A 366 34.18 20.66 9.76
CA LEU A 366 32.83 20.49 10.33
C LEU A 366 32.33 19.05 10.21
N ILE A 367 32.55 18.37 9.08
CA ILE A 367 32.27 16.93 8.95
C ILE A 367 33.09 16.11 9.95
N ALA A 368 34.40 16.36 10.07
CA ALA A 368 35.26 15.63 10.99
C ALA A 368 34.86 15.88 12.47
N SER A 369 34.54 17.12 12.82
CA SER A 369 34.05 17.53 14.14
C SER A 369 32.71 16.88 14.48
N LEU A 370 31.72 16.96 13.58
CA LEU A 370 30.40 16.36 13.77
C LEU A 370 30.46 14.83 13.83
N LYS A 371 31.34 14.18 13.06
CA LYS A 371 31.60 12.73 13.16
C LYS A 371 32.28 12.36 14.48
N LYS A 372 33.23 13.16 14.96
CA LYS A 372 33.88 12.97 16.27
C LYS A 372 32.87 13.11 17.42
N LEU A 373 31.97 14.09 17.35
CA LEU A 373 30.94 14.33 18.37
C LEU A 373 29.86 13.23 18.39
N THR A 374 29.32 12.89 17.21
CA THR A 374 28.13 12.03 17.11
C THR A 374 28.43 10.55 16.89
N GLY A 375 29.62 10.20 16.38
CA GLY A 375 29.96 8.86 15.90
C GLY A 375 29.22 8.42 14.62
N ALA A 376 28.34 9.25 14.06
CA ALA A 376 27.49 8.89 12.92
C ALA A 376 28.19 9.06 11.56
N GLU A 377 27.71 8.31 10.56
CA GLU A 377 28.16 8.45 9.16
C GLU A 377 27.09 9.15 8.31
N GLY A 378 27.39 10.40 7.94
CA GLY A 378 26.46 11.35 7.32
C GLY A 378 25.61 12.07 8.36
N PHE A 379 24.40 12.46 7.96
CA PHE A 379 23.48 13.23 8.81
C PHE A 379 23.14 12.48 10.11
N PRO A 380 23.39 13.07 11.31
CA PRO A 380 23.20 12.37 12.59
C PRO A 380 21.76 12.41 13.12
N GLY A 381 20.83 13.07 12.42
CA GLY A 381 19.43 13.19 12.85
C GLY A 381 18.64 11.89 12.80
N CYS A 382 17.66 11.75 13.71
CA CYS A 382 16.72 10.64 13.77
C CYS A 382 15.65 10.78 12.69
N GLU A 383 15.60 9.87 11.71
CA GLU A 383 14.52 9.87 10.70
C GLU A 383 13.23 9.22 11.20
N THR A 384 12.12 9.55 10.53
CA THR A 384 10.75 9.18 10.93
C THR A 384 10.12 8.21 9.96
N ILE A 385 9.41 7.19 10.47
CA ILE A 385 8.73 6.20 9.64
C ILE A 385 7.24 6.56 9.46
N PRO A 386 6.62 6.28 8.29
CA PRO A 386 5.19 6.48 8.09
C PRO A 386 4.36 5.71 9.12
N PHE A 387 3.33 6.35 9.68
CA PHE A 387 2.42 5.72 10.63
C PHE A 387 1.33 4.94 9.89
N THR A 388 1.69 3.77 9.36
CA THR A 388 0.80 2.96 8.52
C THR A 388 -0.21 2.13 9.32
N ALA A 389 -1.23 1.59 8.65
CA ALA A 389 -2.26 0.68 9.19
C ALA A 389 -1.70 -0.55 9.93
N THR A 390 -0.45 -0.93 9.65
CA THR A 390 0.25 -2.02 10.34
C THR A 390 0.49 -1.71 11.82
N HIS A 391 0.68 -0.44 12.19
CA HIS A 391 1.01 -0.01 13.55
C HIS A 391 -0.22 0.23 14.44
N VAL A 392 -1.42 0.33 13.86
CA VAL A 392 -2.72 0.56 14.54
C VAL A 392 -3.64 -0.68 14.53
N ALA A 393 -3.14 -1.84 14.12
CA ALA A 393 -3.91 -3.09 14.15
C ALA A 393 -4.34 -3.48 15.59
N GLU A 394 -5.38 -4.30 15.72
CA GLU A 394 -5.80 -4.79 17.03
C GLU A 394 -4.66 -5.56 17.72
N GLY A 395 -4.38 -5.20 18.99
CA GLY A 395 -3.24 -5.75 19.72
C GLY A 395 -1.85 -5.28 19.24
N ALA A 396 -1.75 -4.33 18.27
CA ALA A 396 -0.47 -3.81 17.80
C ALA A 396 0.39 -3.25 18.94
N TYR A 397 -0.22 -2.58 19.92
CA TYR A 397 0.42 -2.10 21.15
C TYR A 397 1.16 -3.18 21.98
N LYS A 398 0.95 -4.48 21.71
CA LYS A 398 1.68 -5.60 22.34
C LYS A 398 2.96 -5.98 21.59
N ARG A 399 3.18 -5.47 20.37
CA ARG A 399 4.41 -5.66 19.59
C ARG A 399 5.36 -4.48 19.83
N LYS A 400 6.66 -4.74 19.72
CA LYS A 400 7.67 -3.69 19.57
C LYS A 400 7.40 -2.88 18.30
N GLY A 401 7.82 -1.62 18.28
CA GLY A 401 7.66 -0.74 17.12
C GLY A 401 6.22 -0.33 16.82
N CYS A 402 5.37 -0.15 17.83
CA CYS A 402 3.98 0.30 17.68
C CYS A 402 3.67 1.47 18.62
N LEU A 403 2.67 2.29 18.28
CA LEU A 403 2.30 3.47 19.06
C LEU A 403 1.60 3.07 20.37
N THR A 404 2.10 3.60 21.50
CA THR A 404 1.59 3.34 22.86
C THR A 404 1.38 4.66 23.62
N LYS A 405 0.77 4.62 24.82
CA LYS A 405 0.62 5.81 25.67
C LYS A 405 1.96 6.43 26.13
N SER A 406 3.07 5.73 26.00
CA SER A 406 4.45 6.23 26.23
C SER A 406 5.00 7.05 25.05
N TYR A 407 4.13 7.81 24.36
CA TYR A 407 4.48 8.69 23.26
C TYR A 407 3.93 10.10 23.52
N LEU A 408 4.71 11.12 23.15
CA LEU A 408 4.24 12.49 23.01
C LEU A 408 3.94 12.77 21.53
N VAL A 409 2.96 13.65 21.30
CA VAL A 409 2.57 14.11 19.96
C VAL A 409 2.90 15.60 19.80
N THR A 410 3.49 15.96 18.66
CA THR A 410 3.62 17.34 18.18
C THR A 410 3.04 17.40 16.76
N TRP A 411 2.66 18.59 16.30
CA TRP A 411 2.21 18.79 14.92
C TRP A 411 3.37 18.58 13.91
N ARG A 412 3.03 18.08 12.72
CA ARG A 412 3.92 18.05 11.55
C ARG A 412 3.74 19.38 10.80
N ALA A 413 4.79 20.17 10.74
CA ALA A 413 4.81 21.44 10.03
C ALA A 413 5.58 21.28 8.71
N ARG A 414 5.08 21.89 7.63
CA ARG A 414 5.79 21.92 6.35
C ARG A 414 6.92 22.94 6.42
N GLY A 415 8.15 22.51 6.21
CA GLY A 415 9.34 23.35 6.31
C GLY A 415 10.64 22.55 6.23
N ARG A 416 11.76 23.26 6.24
CA ARG A 416 13.10 22.70 6.01
C ARG A 416 13.66 22.08 7.29
N ARG A 417 13.63 20.75 7.43
CA ARG A 417 14.29 20.07 8.56
C ARG A 417 15.80 20.27 8.50
N CYS A 418 16.39 20.69 9.61
CA CYS A 418 17.83 20.89 9.75
C CYS A 418 18.25 20.85 11.22
N LEU A 419 19.51 20.50 11.46
CA LEU A 419 20.11 20.65 12.78
C LEU A 419 20.74 22.04 12.90
N LEU A 420 20.77 22.59 14.11
CA LEU A 420 21.68 23.68 14.44
C LEU A 420 22.89 23.10 15.17
N TYR A 421 24.07 23.35 14.62
CA TYR A 421 25.35 22.99 15.23
C TYR A 421 26.07 24.26 15.68
N VAL A 422 26.24 24.42 16.99
CA VAL A 422 26.95 25.56 17.60
C VAL A 422 28.35 25.11 17.97
N THR A 423 29.36 25.86 17.51
CA THR A 423 30.78 25.54 17.64
C THR A 423 31.58 26.80 18.04
N ALA A 424 32.87 26.63 18.35
CA ALA A 424 33.76 27.77 18.58
C ALA A 424 33.97 28.67 17.34
N ASP A 425 33.84 28.11 16.12
CA ASP A 425 34.05 28.84 14.85
C ASP A 425 32.76 29.53 14.33
N GLY A 426 31.62 29.30 14.99
CA GLY A 426 30.31 29.87 14.65
C GLY A 426 29.13 28.89 14.80
N THR A 427 27.94 29.37 14.44
CA THR A 427 26.70 28.57 14.36
C THR A 427 26.44 28.17 12.91
N TYR A 428 26.03 26.91 12.68
CA TYR A 428 25.77 26.36 11.35
C TYR A 428 24.41 25.67 11.29
N VAL A 429 23.66 25.92 10.21
CA VAL A 429 22.53 25.08 9.81
C VAL A 429 23.09 23.88 9.05
N VAL A 430 22.77 22.66 9.51
CA VAL A 430 23.18 21.40 8.87
C VAL A 430 21.99 20.73 8.21
N SER A 431 22.05 20.56 6.88
CA SER A 431 20.99 19.89 6.12
C SER A 431 21.12 18.36 6.14
N ARG A 432 20.05 17.65 5.73
CA ARG A 432 20.08 16.18 5.51
C ARG A 432 21.19 15.74 4.55
N ASN A 433 21.55 16.59 3.59
CA ASN A 433 22.60 16.31 2.59
C ASN A 433 24.00 16.72 3.08
N MET A 434 24.18 17.01 4.38
CA MET A 434 25.45 17.46 4.97
C MET A 434 26.01 18.75 4.35
N THR A 435 25.14 19.62 3.83
CA THR A 435 25.53 21.01 3.55
C THR A 435 25.48 21.83 4.84
N PHE A 436 26.41 22.76 4.99
CA PHE A 436 26.57 23.62 6.15
C PHE A 436 26.38 25.08 5.73
N THR A 437 25.41 25.78 6.33
CA THR A 437 25.22 27.22 6.13
C THR A 437 25.57 27.95 7.43
N LYS A 438 26.63 28.75 7.41
CA LYS A 438 27.11 29.56 8.54
C LYS A 438 26.17 30.73 8.77
N ILE A 439 25.75 30.95 10.02
CA ILE A 439 24.76 31.97 10.39
C ILE A 439 25.17 32.72 11.66
N GLU A 440 24.84 34.01 11.71
CA GLU A 440 25.03 34.85 12.88
C GLU A 440 23.89 34.65 13.88
N MET A 441 24.12 33.81 14.89
CA MET A 441 23.20 33.59 16.01
C MET A 441 23.95 33.34 17.32
N LYS A 442 23.46 33.92 18.43
CA LYS A 442 24.04 33.79 19.77
C LYS A 442 23.34 32.68 20.56
N PHE A 443 24.12 31.76 21.13
CA PHE A 443 23.62 30.68 22.00
C PHE A 443 24.25 30.80 23.39
N PRO A 444 23.78 31.73 24.25
CA PRO A 444 24.39 32.03 25.55
C PRO A 444 24.36 30.84 26.51
N ARG A 445 25.40 30.66 27.32
CA ARG A 445 25.39 29.74 28.46
C ARG A 445 24.44 30.23 29.55
N ARG A 446 23.64 29.32 30.12
CA ARG A 446 22.66 29.64 31.17
C ARG A 446 23.24 30.36 32.39
N ARG A 447 24.50 30.10 32.73
CA ARG A 447 25.20 30.66 33.90
C ARG A 447 26.20 31.78 33.57
N ALA A 448 26.45 32.02 32.29
CA ALA A 448 27.40 32.99 31.77
C ALA A 448 26.86 33.54 30.43
N PRO A 449 25.85 34.44 30.44
CA PRO A 449 25.16 34.87 29.22
C PRO A 449 26.04 35.59 28.20
N GLU A 450 27.19 36.10 28.63
CA GLU A 450 28.28 36.63 27.81
C GLU A 450 29.04 35.57 27.00
N GLU A 451 29.07 34.31 27.45
CA GLU A 451 29.71 33.19 26.76
C GLU A 451 28.73 32.44 25.85
N SER A 452 29.15 32.15 24.61
CA SER A 452 28.42 31.22 23.73
C SER A 452 28.75 29.77 24.09
N GLN A 453 27.75 28.90 23.96
CA GLN A 453 27.90 27.44 23.99
C GLN A 453 28.73 26.96 22.79
N VAL A 454 29.41 25.83 22.97
CA VAL A 454 30.13 25.11 21.91
C VAL A 454 29.67 23.65 21.86
N ASP A 455 30.11 22.86 20.89
CA ASP A 455 29.83 21.42 20.70
C ASP A 455 28.37 21.02 21.03
N THR A 456 27.42 21.86 20.60
CA THR A 456 25.99 21.76 20.93
C THR A 456 25.18 21.54 19.66
N LEU A 457 24.30 20.52 19.67
CA LEU A 457 23.60 20.03 18.48
C LEU A 457 22.11 19.85 18.76
N ILE A 458 21.28 20.63 18.07
CA ILE A 458 19.83 20.74 18.25
C ILE A 458 19.11 20.22 17.00
N ASP A 459 17.97 19.54 17.16
CA ASP A 459 17.12 19.06 16.06
C ASP A 459 15.80 19.84 15.98
N GLY A 460 15.36 20.12 14.75
CA GLY A 460 14.31 21.07 14.46
C GLY A 460 14.01 21.22 12.98
N LEU A 461 13.16 22.21 12.66
CA LEU A 461 12.91 22.63 11.28
C LEU A 461 12.73 24.14 11.18
N ILE A 462 13.09 24.71 10.04
CA ILE A 462 12.79 26.10 9.69
C ILE A 462 11.43 26.14 9.01
N VAL A 463 10.53 26.99 9.52
CA VAL A 463 9.27 27.38 8.88
C VAL A 463 9.30 28.86 8.51
N GLU A 464 8.45 29.25 7.57
CA GLU A 464 8.01 30.63 7.42
C GLU A 464 6.67 30.76 8.15
N ASP A 465 6.62 31.58 9.20
CA ASP A 465 5.37 31.98 9.84
C ASP A 465 4.83 33.26 9.16
N GLN A 466 3.53 33.28 8.86
CA GLN A 466 2.83 34.45 8.35
C GLN A 466 2.31 35.31 9.52
N ASP A 467 3.04 36.39 9.82
CA ASP A 467 2.75 37.36 10.87
C ASP A 467 2.09 38.60 10.21
N HIS A 468 0.76 38.56 10.12
CA HIS A 468 -0.03 39.44 9.25
C HIS A 468 0.44 39.36 7.78
N ASP A 469 0.79 40.50 7.15
CA ASP A 469 1.32 40.53 5.78
C ASP A 469 2.84 40.20 5.70
N THR A 470 3.49 39.90 6.83
CA THR A 470 4.94 39.71 6.91
C THR A 470 5.30 38.23 7.07
N LYS A 471 6.18 37.70 6.22
CA LYS A 471 6.80 36.39 6.44
C LYS A 471 7.94 36.51 7.45
N VAL A 472 7.92 35.69 8.50
CA VAL A 472 8.94 35.65 9.56
C VAL A 472 9.51 34.23 9.65
N ALA A 473 10.80 34.07 9.38
CA ALA A 473 11.47 32.78 9.51
C ALA A 473 11.61 32.37 10.99
N ARG A 474 11.33 31.10 11.30
CA ARG A 474 11.34 30.56 12.67
C ARG A 474 11.91 29.14 12.69
N TYR A 475 12.89 28.90 13.56
CA TYR A 475 13.41 27.56 13.83
C TYR A 475 12.62 26.92 14.97
N LEU A 476 11.87 25.88 14.64
CA LEU A 476 11.07 25.07 15.54
C LEU A 476 11.89 23.88 16.04
N ALA A 477 12.64 24.09 17.12
CA ALA A 477 13.41 23.05 17.80
C ALA A 477 12.47 22.04 18.49
N PHE A 478 12.72 20.74 18.34
CA PHE A 478 11.91 19.69 18.95
C PHE A 478 12.71 18.63 19.73
N ASP A 479 14.03 18.54 19.55
CA ASP A 479 14.89 17.70 20.39
C ASP A 479 16.31 18.30 20.52
N ILE A 480 17.10 17.79 21.45
CA ILE A 480 18.52 18.17 21.63
C ILE A 480 19.39 16.92 21.74
N ILE A 481 20.42 16.87 20.90
CA ILE A 481 21.26 15.69 20.69
C ILE A 481 22.52 15.79 21.57
N PHE A 482 23.17 16.95 21.56
CA PHE A 482 24.35 17.27 22.39
C PHE A 482 24.24 18.65 22.98
N LEU A 483 24.81 18.83 24.19
CA LEU A 483 25.02 20.13 24.85
C LEU A 483 26.46 20.15 25.36
N GLU A 484 27.30 21.04 24.84
CA GLU A 484 28.70 21.22 25.25
C GLU A 484 29.49 19.90 25.28
N GLY A 485 29.37 19.10 24.22
CA GLY A 485 29.98 17.78 24.07
C GLY A 485 29.27 16.65 24.84
N ILE A 486 28.35 16.96 25.75
CA ILE A 486 27.63 15.96 26.56
C ILE A 486 26.54 15.28 25.71
N PRO A 487 26.49 13.93 25.65
CA PRO A 487 25.51 13.18 24.86
C PRO A 487 24.11 13.16 25.51
N ILE A 488 23.35 14.24 25.31
CA ILE A 488 21.98 14.37 25.82
C ILE A 488 21.02 13.37 25.12
N TRP A 489 21.32 12.99 23.88
CA TRP A 489 20.57 12.00 23.07
C TRP A 489 20.31 10.67 23.80
N GLN A 490 21.20 10.26 24.71
CA GLN A 490 21.08 9.01 25.49
C GLN A 490 19.99 9.06 26.57
N LYS A 491 19.48 10.25 26.91
CA LYS A 491 18.44 10.43 27.94
C LYS A 491 17.04 10.26 27.35
N LYS A 492 16.07 9.93 28.21
CA LYS A 492 14.63 9.94 27.90
C LYS A 492 14.18 11.31 27.38
N LEU A 493 13.12 11.32 26.57
CA LEU A 493 12.61 12.53 25.90
C LEU A 493 12.30 13.65 26.90
N ASP A 494 11.79 13.34 28.08
CA ASP A 494 11.50 14.36 29.12
C ASP A 494 12.75 15.15 29.50
N LYS A 495 13.90 14.49 29.63
CA LYS A 495 15.19 15.13 29.94
C LYS A 495 15.79 15.87 28.76
N ARG A 496 15.59 15.39 27.53
CA ARG A 496 16.04 16.12 26.34
C ARG A 496 15.23 17.41 26.15
N LEU A 497 13.89 17.33 26.23
CA LEU A 497 13.01 18.50 26.21
C LEU A 497 13.28 19.47 27.38
N GLN A 498 13.49 18.95 28.60
CA GLN A 498 13.87 19.77 29.76
C GLN A 498 15.22 20.47 29.58
N CYS A 499 16.19 19.81 28.92
CA CYS A 499 17.50 20.38 28.59
C CYS A 499 17.38 21.48 27.53
N LEU A 500 16.67 21.20 26.42
CA LEU A 500 16.37 22.15 25.36
C LEU A 500 15.70 23.42 25.92
N GLN A 501 14.68 23.25 26.77
CA GLN A 501 13.99 24.38 27.39
C GLN A 501 14.91 25.21 28.31
N ASN A 502 15.64 24.57 29.22
CA ASN A 502 16.39 25.26 30.27
C ASN A 502 17.74 25.82 29.83
N GLU A 503 18.40 25.19 28.87
CA GLU A 503 19.77 25.54 28.48
C GLU A 503 19.83 26.21 27.09
N ILE A 504 18.80 26.10 26.23
CA ILE A 504 18.75 26.81 24.94
C ILE A 504 17.71 27.93 24.95
N ILE A 505 16.44 27.62 25.25
CA ILE A 505 15.32 28.55 25.06
C ILE A 505 15.28 29.62 26.15
N ILE A 506 15.36 29.22 27.43
CA ILE A 506 15.28 30.16 28.56
C ILE A 506 16.48 31.13 28.61
N PRO A 507 17.74 30.71 28.36
CA PRO A 507 18.88 31.64 28.35
C PRO A 507 18.74 32.68 27.24
N ARG A 508 18.40 32.28 26.00
CA ARG A 508 18.14 33.22 24.90
C ARG A 508 16.95 34.15 25.15
N LYS A 509 15.92 33.72 25.89
CA LYS A 509 14.77 34.56 26.27
C LYS A 509 15.10 35.56 27.39
N ASN A 510 16.00 35.19 28.31
CA ASN A 510 16.35 35.99 29.48
C ASN A 510 17.54 36.93 29.25
N ASP A 511 18.38 36.63 28.26
CA ASP A 511 19.49 37.47 27.84
C ASP A 511 18.99 38.79 27.24
N LYS A 512 19.33 39.89 27.91
CA LYS A 512 19.03 41.28 27.48
C LYS A 512 20.25 41.98 26.87
N SER A 513 21.40 41.30 26.78
CA SER A 513 22.65 41.89 26.25
C SER A 513 22.70 41.90 24.72
N PHE A 514 21.80 41.18 24.05
CA PHE A 514 21.85 40.92 22.62
C PHE A 514 20.50 41.13 21.95
N ASP A 515 20.53 41.70 20.75
CA ASP A 515 19.34 42.02 19.96
C ASP A 515 18.95 40.84 19.05
N TYR A 516 18.24 39.87 19.65
CA TYR A 516 17.69 38.70 18.97
C TYR A 516 16.65 39.03 17.86
N THR A 517 16.35 40.30 17.58
CA THR A 517 15.52 40.67 16.42
C THR A 517 16.31 40.73 15.11
N LYS A 518 17.65 40.80 15.17
CA LYS A 518 18.57 40.87 14.01
C LYS A 518 19.03 39.51 13.49
N GLU A 519 18.78 38.43 14.23
CA GLU A 519 19.12 37.08 13.78
C GLU A 519 18.24 36.66 12.58
N PRO A 520 18.75 35.80 11.67
CA PRO A 520 18.05 35.43 10.43
C PRO A 520 16.72 34.68 10.65
N PHE A 521 16.52 34.09 11.82
CA PHE A 521 15.25 33.47 12.22
C PHE A 521 15.12 33.39 13.74
N ARG A 522 13.89 33.39 14.26
CA ARG A 522 13.65 33.25 15.71
C ARG A 522 13.68 31.78 16.14
N VAL A 523 14.39 31.44 17.21
CA VAL A 523 14.36 30.09 17.82
C VAL A 523 13.14 29.95 18.73
N ARG A 524 12.34 28.90 18.53
CA ARG A 524 11.23 28.49 19.42
C ARG A 524 11.23 26.97 19.58
N MET A 525 10.91 26.48 20.78
CA MET A 525 10.69 25.05 21.03
C MET A 525 9.26 24.65 20.67
N LYS A 526 9.06 23.45 20.09
CA LYS A 526 7.74 22.90 19.80
C LYS A 526 7.04 22.43 21.07
N ASP A 527 5.78 22.84 21.21
CA ASP A 527 4.88 22.34 22.24
C ASP A 527 4.57 20.84 22.01
N HIS A 528 4.82 20.02 23.03
CA HIS A 528 4.61 18.57 22.98
C HIS A 528 3.42 18.18 23.88
N PHE A 529 2.46 17.44 23.33
CA PHE A 529 1.24 17.05 24.01
C PHE A 529 1.26 15.55 24.37
N ARG A 530 0.51 15.15 25.41
CA ARG A 530 0.22 13.74 25.68
C ARG A 530 -0.60 13.15 24.52
N LEU A 531 -0.41 11.87 24.20
CA LEU A 531 -1.11 11.19 23.09
C LEU A 531 -2.64 11.37 23.10
N ALA A 532 -3.28 11.39 24.27
CA ALA A 532 -4.71 11.64 24.43
C ALA A 532 -5.17 13.07 24.02
N LYS A 533 -4.27 13.93 23.52
CA LYS A 533 -4.58 15.25 22.94
C LYS A 533 -4.38 15.31 21.42
N THR A 534 -4.16 14.19 20.72
CA THR A 534 -4.01 14.18 19.25
C THR A 534 -5.16 14.87 18.52
N GLU A 535 -6.42 14.59 18.89
CA GLU A 535 -7.60 15.25 18.32
C GLU A 535 -7.56 16.78 18.51
N TYR A 536 -7.26 17.25 19.72
CA TYR A 536 -7.11 18.67 20.00
C TYR A 536 -5.95 19.30 19.20
N MET A 537 -4.86 18.54 19.02
CA MET A 537 -3.68 18.99 18.29
C MET A 537 -4.00 19.17 16.79
N LEU A 538 -4.64 18.19 16.16
CA LEU A 538 -5.04 18.22 14.75
C LEU A 538 -6.17 19.25 14.52
N THR A 539 -7.27 19.18 15.26
CA THR A 539 -8.48 20.00 14.98
C THR A 539 -8.41 21.45 15.48
N LYS A 540 -7.61 21.75 16.52
CA LYS A 540 -7.58 23.09 17.15
C LYS A 540 -6.21 23.73 17.21
N PHE A 541 -5.16 22.98 17.56
CA PHE A 541 -3.82 23.57 17.64
C PHE A 541 -3.24 23.88 16.26
N ALA A 542 -3.40 22.99 15.27
CA ALA A 542 -2.98 23.22 13.89
C ALA A 542 -3.58 24.51 13.30
N ASN A 543 -4.88 24.76 13.58
CA ASN A 543 -5.60 25.97 13.19
C ASN A 543 -5.21 27.24 14.00
N SER A 544 -4.29 27.12 14.95
CA SER A 544 -3.81 28.24 15.79
C SER A 544 -2.35 28.65 15.52
N VAL A 545 -1.65 27.95 14.62
CA VAL A 545 -0.27 28.30 14.23
C VAL A 545 -0.23 28.98 12.86
N THR A 546 0.72 29.90 12.69
CA THR A 546 0.84 30.78 11.52
C THR A 546 1.65 30.19 10.37
N HIS A 547 1.76 28.87 10.28
CA HIS A 547 2.49 28.15 9.22
C HIS A 547 1.77 26.85 8.85
N GLN A 548 2.01 26.33 7.64
CA GLN A 548 1.31 25.14 7.16
C GLN A 548 1.57 23.90 8.04
N VAL A 549 0.49 23.29 8.51
CA VAL A 549 0.47 22.02 9.22
C VAL A 549 -0.17 20.97 8.34
N ASP A 550 0.43 19.77 8.28
CA ASP A 550 -0.01 18.67 7.43
C ASP A 550 0.08 17.31 8.16
N GLY A 551 -0.25 17.30 9.45
CA GLY A 551 -0.42 16.09 10.27
C GLY A 551 0.29 16.13 11.63
N ALA A 552 0.84 14.98 12.04
CA ALA A 552 1.41 14.76 13.37
C ALA A 552 2.77 14.04 13.33
N ILE A 553 3.58 14.24 14.37
CA ILE A 553 4.78 13.45 14.68
C ILE A 553 4.61 12.87 16.10
N TYR A 554 4.88 11.58 16.25
CA TYR A 554 4.82 10.88 17.55
C TYR A 554 6.23 10.44 17.95
N THR A 555 6.69 10.94 19.10
CA THR A 555 8.03 10.66 19.65
C THR A 555 7.90 9.83 20.93
N PRO A 556 8.61 8.68 21.04
CA PRO A 556 8.57 7.85 22.25
C PRO A 556 9.21 8.57 23.44
N THR A 557 8.64 8.41 24.65
CA THR A 557 9.14 9.07 25.86
C THR A 557 10.36 8.39 26.45
N GLU A 558 10.36 7.06 26.45
CA GLU A 558 11.35 6.24 27.17
C GLU A 558 12.63 6.01 26.36
N ALA A 559 12.54 6.05 25.03
CA ALA A 559 13.66 5.79 24.14
C ALA A 559 14.70 6.91 24.12
N SER A 560 15.98 6.52 24.00
CA SER A 560 17.05 7.40 23.54
C SER A 560 16.79 7.89 22.12
N TYR A 561 17.24 9.11 21.79
CA TYR A 561 17.18 9.63 20.43
C TYR A 561 18.03 8.76 19.47
N ASN A 562 17.45 8.37 18.34
CA ASN A 562 18.02 7.42 17.40
C ASN A 562 18.96 8.11 16.39
N LEU A 563 20.23 8.25 16.77
CA LEU A 563 21.29 8.86 15.94
C LEU A 563 21.40 8.20 14.55
N GLY A 564 21.52 9.04 13.52
CA GLY A 564 21.84 8.62 12.15
C GLY A 564 20.69 7.96 11.37
N GLY A 565 19.48 7.90 11.93
CA GLY A 565 18.28 7.45 11.22
C GLY A 565 18.26 5.97 10.86
N TYR A 566 18.64 5.09 11.79
CA TYR A 566 18.55 3.63 11.61
C TYR A 566 17.22 3.07 12.12
N GLU A 567 16.87 1.85 11.72
CA GLU A 567 15.72 1.11 12.28
C GLU A 567 15.89 0.89 13.80
N CYS A 568 14.83 1.08 14.57
CA CYS A 568 14.84 0.95 16.04
C CYS A 568 13.52 0.39 16.61
N ASP A 569 13.61 -0.30 17.74
CA ASP A 569 12.50 -0.95 18.46
C ASP A 569 11.39 0.01 18.92
N GLU A 570 11.71 1.30 19.08
CA GLU A 570 10.81 2.40 19.47
C GLU A 570 11.01 3.56 18.48
N PRO A 571 10.32 3.54 17.33
CA PRO A 571 10.54 4.51 16.25
C PRO A 571 9.76 5.81 16.49
N VAL A 572 10.23 6.89 15.86
CA VAL A 572 9.48 8.15 15.72
C VAL A 572 8.55 8.03 14.51
N PHE A 573 7.26 8.18 14.71
CA PHE A 573 6.25 8.05 13.66
C PHE A 573 5.87 9.40 13.05
N LYS A 574 5.60 9.43 11.74
CA LYS A 574 4.93 10.57 11.05
C LYS A 574 3.54 10.15 10.56
N PHE A 575 2.54 10.97 10.84
CA PHE A 575 1.20 10.88 10.28
C PHE A 575 0.93 12.13 9.43
N VAL A 576 0.18 11.95 8.34
CA VAL A 576 -0.13 13.02 7.38
C VAL A 576 -1.64 13.13 7.25
N ALA A 577 -2.22 14.18 7.83
CA ALA A 577 -3.63 14.51 7.70
C ALA A 577 -3.84 15.17 6.33
N SER A 578 -4.83 14.69 5.57
CA SER A 578 -5.24 15.28 4.31
C SER A 578 -6.73 15.61 4.35
N GLU A 579 -7.05 16.89 4.25
CA GLU A 579 -8.38 17.41 3.96
C GLU A 579 -8.33 18.16 2.62
N GLY A 580 -8.47 17.40 1.53
CA GLY A 580 -8.62 17.94 0.17
C GLY A 580 -7.49 17.60 -0.80
N GLY A 581 -7.83 16.87 -1.87
CA GLY A 581 -7.07 16.79 -3.13
C GLY A 581 -5.69 16.10 -3.12
N GLY A 582 -5.06 15.90 -1.96
CA GLY A 582 -3.71 15.32 -1.83
C GLY A 582 -3.68 13.99 -1.06
N ILE A 583 -2.62 13.22 -1.28
CA ILE A 583 -2.41 11.88 -0.71
C ILE A 583 -2.24 11.94 0.83
N PRO A 584 -3.12 11.33 1.65
CA PRO A 584 -2.91 11.17 3.10
C PRO A 584 -1.78 10.19 3.40
N GLY A 585 -1.28 10.16 4.65
CA GLY A 585 -0.26 9.21 5.16
C GLY A 585 1.16 9.30 4.56
N LEU A 586 1.30 9.73 3.30
CA LEU A 586 2.40 9.39 2.37
C LEU A 586 2.38 7.92 1.89
N ASP A 587 1.43 7.13 2.39
CA ASP A 587 1.06 5.76 2.03
C ASP A 587 -0.48 5.55 1.99
N GLY A 588 -1.29 6.58 2.32
CA GLY A 588 -2.75 6.53 2.34
C GLY A 588 -3.42 5.68 3.45
N SER A 589 -2.69 4.79 4.13
CA SER A 589 -3.30 3.61 4.78
C SER A 589 -4.12 3.88 6.05
N ILE A 590 -4.07 5.07 6.65
CA ILE A 590 -4.94 5.46 7.78
C ILE A 590 -5.53 6.87 7.64
N SER A 591 -6.81 6.99 7.99
CA SER A 591 -7.49 8.26 8.23
C SER A 591 -7.24 8.81 9.64
N GLU A 592 -7.47 10.12 9.84
CA GLU A 592 -7.46 10.73 11.18
C GLU A 592 -8.42 10.03 12.13
N ARG A 593 -9.61 9.63 11.64
CA ARG A 593 -10.58 8.89 12.45
C ARG A 593 -10.02 7.56 12.97
N GLN A 594 -9.41 6.74 12.11
CA GLN A 594 -8.82 5.46 12.53
C GLN A 594 -7.66 5.65 13.52
N LEU A 595 -6.87 6.71 13.34
CA LEU A 595 -5.82 7.12 14.27
C LEU A 595 -6.39 7.47 15.66
N LEU A 596 -7.47 8.26 15.71
CA LEU A 596 -8.12 8.66 16.96
C LEU A 596 -8.84 7.48 17.63
N ASP A 597 -9.57 6.66 16.86
CA ASP A 597 -10.20 5.43 17.35
C ASP A 597 -9.16 4.46 17.94
N TYR A 598 -7.99 4.29 17.30
CA TYR A 598 -6.87 3.53 17.86
C TYR A 598 -6.34 4.12 19.17
N ILE A 599 -6.05 5.43 19.21
CA ILE A 599 -5.54 6.10 20.42
C ILE A 599 -6.52 5.94 21.60
N ASN A 600 -7.82 6.06 21.33
CA ASN A 600 -8.89 5.86 22.32
C ASN A 600 -9.02 4.40 22.78
N SER A 601 -8.66 3.42 21.92
CA SER A 601 -8.68 1.99 22.26
C SER A 601 -7.51 1.51 23.15
N LEU A 602 -6.45 2.32 23.29
CA LEU A 602 -5.25 1.93 24.04
C LEU A 602 -5.59 1.66 25.52
N PRO A 603 -5.12 0.53 26.11
CA PRO A 603 -5.35 0.22 27.53
C PRO A 603 -4.72 1.28 28.45
N ASN A 604 -5.29 1.47 29.64
CA ASN A 604 -4.82 2.44 30.65
C ASN A 604 -3.59 1.95 31.40
#